data_AF-A0A1F6LGQ8-F1
#
_entry.id   AF-A0A1F6LGQ8-F1
#
_cell.length_a   1.000
_cell.length_b   1.000
_cell.length_c   1.000
_cell.angle_alpha   90.00
_cell.angle_beta   90.00
_cell.angle_gamma   90.00
#
_symmetry.space_group_name_H-M   'P 1'
#
loop_
_entity.id
_entity.type
_entity.pdbx_description
1 polymer ?
#
loop_
_entity_poly.entity_id
_entity_poly.type
_entity_poly.pdbx_seq_one_letter_code
_entity_poly.pdbx_strand_id
1 'polypeptide(L)' 'MKIFNYRKVAREARIPASKLDKLRQSIRAEFPTDDMMYELHLLRACMAIKDGYVSVDEALKSEPAVKA' A
#
# COMPACT_ATOMS: atom_id res chain seq x y z
N MET A 1 11.40 7.83 -10.64
CA MET A 1 11.05 6.63 -11.46
C MET A 1 9.73 6.07 -10.93
N LYS A 2 8.89 5.46 -11.78
CA LYS A 2 7.79 4.59 -11.32
C LYS A 2 8.24 3.16 -11.59
N ILE A 3 8.76 2.49 -10.57
CA ILE A 3 9.26 1.12 -10.66
C ILE A 3 8.07 0.16 -10.66
N PHE A 4 7.03 0.44 -9.87
CA PHE A 4 5.81 -0.37 -9.81
C PHE A 4 4.53 0.46 -10.03
N ASN A 5 3.60 -0.07 -10.85
CA ASN A 5 2.34 0.59 -11.12
C ASN A 5 1.23 0.18 -10.14
N TYR A 6 1.42 0.50 -8.85
CA TYR A 6 0.43 0.22 -7.80
C TYR A 6 -0.91 0.94 -8.06
N ARG A 7 -0.90 2.07 -8.76
CA ARG A 7 -2.12 2.84 -9.09
C ARG A 7 -3.10 2.06 -9.97
N LYS A 8 -2.58 1.27 -10.92
CA LYS A 8 -3.41 0.38 -11.74
C LYS A 8 -4.12 -0.64 -10.86
N VAL A 9 -3.38 -1.30 -9.97
CA VAL A 9 -3.91 -2.32 -9.07
C VAL A 9 -4.89 -1.73 -8.05
N ALA A 10 -4.59 -0.56 -7.47
CA ALA A 10 -5.50 0.12 -6.55
C ALA A 10 -6.86 0.45 -7.20
N ARG A 11 -6.86 0.83 -8.48
CA ARG A 11 -8.10 1.05 -9.25
C ARG A 11 -8.86 -0.25 -9.49
N GLU A 12 -8.17 -1.33 -9.85
CA GLU A 12 -8.76 -2.66 -10.03
C GLU A 12 -9.36 -3.19 -8.71
N ALA A 13 -8.69 -2.93 -7.59
CA ALA A 13 -9.13 -3.24 -6.24
C ALA A 13 -10.23 -2.30 -5.71
N ARG A 14 -10.67 -1.31 -6.50
CA ARG A 14 -11.68 -0.31 -6.13
C ARG A 14 -11.37 0.41 -4.80
N ILE A 15 -10.09 0.64 -4.51
CA ILE A 15 -9.66 1.33 -3.30
C ILE A 15 -10.04 2.82 -3.43
N PRO A 16 -10.82 3.39 -2.48
CA PRO A 16 -11.12 4.82 -2.49
C PRO A 16 -9.85 5.66 -2.40
N ALA A 17 -9.78 6.77 -3.15
CA ALA A 17 -8.60 7.63 -3.19
C ALA A 17 -8.15 8.10 -1.80
N SER A 18 -9.09 8.45 -0.92
CA SER A 18 -8.82 8.85 0.46
C SER A 18 -8.15 7.75 1.29
N LYS A 19 -8.52 6.48 1.07
CA LYS A 19 -7.89 5.34 1.74
C LYS A 19 -6.53 4.99 1.12
N LEU A 20 -6.40 5.12 -0.19
CA LEU A 20 -5.13 4.95 -0.89
C LEU A 20 -4.09 5.98 -0.41
N ASP A 21 -4.47 7.23 -0.22
CA ASP A 21 -3.54 8.25 0.28
C ASP A 21 -3.10 7.98 1.72
N LYS A 22 -3.97 7.43 2.57
CA LYS A 22 -3.58 6.96 3.91
C LYS A 22 -2.59 5.80 3.84
N LEU A 23 -2.83 4.81 2.98
CA LEU A 23 -1.88 3.70 2.75
C LEU A 23 -0.52 4.22 2.27
N ARG A 24 -0.51 5.19 1.36
CA ARG A 24 0.72 5.83 0.88
C ARG A 24 1.47 6.54 2.00
N GLN A 25 0.78 7.28 2.86
CA GLN A 25 1.41 7.97 3.99
C GLN A 25 1.99 6.97 5.00
N SER A 26 1.25 5.91 5.34
CA SER A 26 1.70 4.86 6.25
C SER A 26 2.97 4.19 5.73
N ILE A 27 2.93 3.68 4.49
CA ILE A 27 4.05 2.94 3.90
C ILE A 27 5.24 3.88 3.62
N ARG A 28 5.01 5.17 3.34
CA ARG A 28 6.11 6.14 3.20
C ARG A 28 6.81 6.44 4.53
N ALA A 29 6.09 6.37 5.65
CA ALA A 29 6.71 6.51 6.96
C ALA A 29 7.63 5.32 7.28
N GLU A 30 7.33 4.13 6.76
CA GLU A 30 8.18 2.93 6.88
C GLU A 30 9.42 2.99 5.97
N PHE A 31 9.28 3.58 4.78
CA PHE A 31 10.37 3.71 3.80
C PHE A 31 10.57 5.17 3.35
N PRO A 32 11.07 6.08 4.21
CA PRO A 32 11.11 7.51 3.93
C PRO A 32 11.98 7.91 2.73
N THR A 33 13.03 7.14 2.46
CA THR A 33 14.02 7.41 1.40
C THR A 33 14.17 6.25 0.41
N ASP A 34 13.55 5.10 0.67
CA ASP A 34 13.59 3.94 -0.22
C ASP A 34 12.33 3.88 -1.09
N ASP A 35 12.41 4.51 -2.26
CA ASP A 35 11.31 4.57 -3.23
C ASP A 35 10.94 3.19 -3.78
N MET A 36 11.91 2.28 -3.90
CA MET A 36 11.67 0.93 -4.41
C MET A 36 10.83 0.12 -3.40
N MET A 37 11.23 0.12 -2.13
CA MET A 37 10.51 -0.60 -1.07
C MET A 37 9.14 0.02 -0.80
N TYR A 38 9.04 1.34 -0.84
CA TYR A 38 7.76 2.06 -0.75
C TYR A 38 6.79 1.62 -1.86
N GLU A 39 7.22 1.66 -3.13
CA GLU A 39 6.35 1.31 -4.25
C GLU A 39 5.99 -0.19 -4.28
N LEU A 40 6.92 -1.06 -3.89
CA LEU A 40 6.70 -2.50 -3.79
C LEU A 40 5.67 -2.83 -2.69
N HIS A 41 5.80 -2.24 -1.50
CA HIS A 41 4.85 -2.49 -0.40
C HIS A 41 3.45 -1.98 -0.74
N LEU A 42 3.35 -0.81 -1.40
CA LEU A 42 2.07 -0.32 -1.90
C LEU A 42 1.44 -1.27 -2.91
N LEU A 43 2.22 -1.80 -3.84
CA LEU A 43 1.74 -2.78 -4.81
C LEU A 43 1.20 -4.02 -4.10
N ARG A 44 1.97 -4.59 -3.15
CA ARG A 44 1.59 -5.79 -2.40
C ARG A 44 0.33 -5.57 -1.57
N ALA A 45 0.20 -4.43 -0.90
CA ALA A 45 -1.01 -4.07 -0.16
C ALA A 45 -2.23 -3.98 -1.11
N CYS A 46 -2.06 -3.32 -2.26
CA CYS A 46 -3.14 -3.23 -3.25
C CYS A 46 -3.53 -4.60 -3.82
N MET A 47 -2.57 -5.51 -4.04
CA MET A 47 -2.84 -6.87 -4.49
C MET A 47 -3.57 -7.69 -3.41
N ALA A 48 -3.12 -7.60 -2.15
CA ALA A 48 -3.78 -8.29 -1.04
C ALA A 48 -5.24 -7.86 -0.88
N ILE A 49 -5.52 -6.57 -1.07
CA ILE A 49 -6.88 -6.02 -1.08
C ILE A 49 -7.67 -6.51 -2.31
N LYS A 50 -7.05 -6.47 -3.50
CA LYS A 50 -7.67 -6.92 -4.76
C LYS A 50 -8.12 -8.38 -4.68
N ASP A 51 -7.26 -9.22 -4.14
CA ASP A 51 -7.47 -10.67 -4.07
C ASP A 51 -8.31 -11.08 -2.85
N GLY A 52 -8.73 -10.12 -2.02
CA GLY A 52 -9.63 -10.35 -0.89
C GLY A 52 -8.96 -10.97 0.35
N TYR A 53 -7.62 -11.01 0.40
CA TYR A 53 -6.88 -11.48 1.58
C TYR A 53 -7.01 -10.54 2.77
N VAL A 54 -7.23 -9.25 2.51
CA VAL A 54 -7.39 -8.22 3.55
C VAL A 54 -8.33 -7.13 3.05
N SER A 55 -9.15 -6.56 3.94
CA SER A 55 -9.93 -5.37 3.60
C SER A 55 -9.06 -4.11 3.63
N VAL A 56 -9.51 -3.05 2.96
CA VAL A 56 -8.79 -1.76 2.99
C VAL A 56 -8.68 -1.21 4.42
N ASP A 57 -9.69 -1.43 5.25
CA ASP A 57 -9.70 -0.94 6.64
C ASP A 57 -8.76 -1.75 7.54
N GLU A 58 -8.62 -3.05 7.31
CA GLU A 58 -7.62 -3.88 7.99
C GLU A 58 -6.20 -3.51 7.56
N ALA A 59 -5.97 -3.30 6.26
CA ALA A 59 -4.68 -2.86 5.74
C ALA A 59 -4.24 -1.49 6.29
N LEU A 60 -5.18 -0.64 6.69
CA LEU A 60 -4.92 0.65 7.35
C LEU A 60 -4.73 0.55 8.86
N LYS A 61 -5.16 -0.56 9.49
CA LYS A 61 -5.04 -0.80 10.94
C LYS A 61 -3.82 -1.63 11.30
N SER A 62 -3.30 -2.43 10.37
CA SER A 62 -2.03 -3.13 10.60
C SER A 62 -0.94 -2.10 10.86
N GLU A 63 -0.49 -2.07 12.12
CA GLU A 63 0.72 -1.39 12.51
C GLU A 63 1.90 -1.93 11.68
N PRO A 64 2.91 -1.09 11.40
CA PRO A 64 4.05 -1.48 10.60
C PRO A 64 4.75 -2.65 11.27
N ALA A 65 4.73 -3.81 10.62
CA ALA A 65 5.36 -5.03 11.09
C ALA A 65 6.88 -4.99 10.83
N VAL A 66 7.60 -3.97 11.31
CA VAL A 66 9.05 -4.04 11.59
C VAL A 66 9.41 -3.03 12.70
N LYS A 67 9.42 -3.49 13.94
CA LYS A 67 10.42 -3.07 14.94
C LYS A 67 11.22 -4.32 15.29
N ALA A 68 12.38 -4.49 14.67
CA ALA A 68 13.44 -5.39 15.10
C ALA A 68 14.77 -4.76 14.69
#